data_AF-A0A524EPN1-F1
#
_entry.id   AF-A0A524EPN1-F1
#
_cell.length_a   1.000
_cell.length_b   1.000
_cell.length_c   1.000
_cell.angle_alpha   90.00
_cell.angle_beta   90.00
_cell.angle_gamma   90.00
#
_symmetry.space_group_name_H-M   'P 1'
#
loop_
_entity.id
_entity.type
_entity.pdbx_description
1 polymer ?
#
loop_
_entity_poly.entity_id
_entity_poly.type
_entity_poly.pdbx_seq_one_letter_code
_entity_poly.pdbx_strand_id
1 'polypeptide(L)'
;MYAKAWQAMDGAYFLSLEREFDMETAIEMDKSAWHIFSPIEAKRIMREFNIPEGGGLDALAEALKYRVYAALNTQDINRVNKNTLIFTMETCRVQVARNRKGLPDFPCKQVGVIEYEEFAKSIDPRIRTEVVYCPPDDHPDDAYCQWKFTMEK
;
A
#
# COMPACT_ATOMS: atom_id res chain seq x y z
N MET A 1 -2.65 -18.90 -2.60
CA MET A 1 -2.32 -19.09 -4.04
C MET A 1 -2.62 -17.83 -4.83
N TYR A 2 -3.86 -17.32 -4.80
CA TYR A 2 -4.29 -16.16 -5.60
C TYR A 2 -3.56 -14.85 -5.31
N ALA A 3 -3.26 -14.50 -4.05
CA ALA A 3 -2.50 -13.29 -3.76
C ALA A 3 -1.09 -13.29 -4.41
N LYS A 4 -0.42 -14.46 -4.44
CA LYS A 4 0.88 -14.62 -5.11
C LYS A 4 0.75 -14.45 -6.63
N ALA A 5 -0.33 -14.98 -7.21
CA ALA A 5 -0.60 -14.85 -8.64
C ALA A 5 -0.94 -13.40 -9.03
N TRP A 6 -1.73 -12.70 -8.20
CA TRP A 6 -2.03 -11.29 -8.36
C TRP A 6 -0.74 -10.44 -8.33
N GLN A 7 0.12 -10.62 -7.33
CA GLN A 7 1.39 -9.87 -7.25
C GLN A 7 2.34 -10.18 -8.42
N ALA A 8 2.35 -11.42 -8.89
CA ALA A 8 3.15 -11.80 -10.05
C ALA A 8 2.62 -11.19 -11.35
N MET A 9 1.29 -11.10 -11.50
CA MET A 9 0.64 -10.43 -12.63
C MET A 9 0.93 -8.92 -12.61
N ASP A 10 0.76 -8.27 -11.47
CA ASP A 10 1.10 -6.86 -11.24
C ASP A 10 2.55 -6.54 -11.63
N GLY A 11 3.51 -7.30 -11.07
CA GLY A 11 4.92 -7.16 -11.43
C GLY A 11 5.23 -7.48 -12.90
N ALA A 12 4.51 -8.41 -13.54
CA ALA A 12 4.72 -8.73 -14.95
C ALA A 12 4.25 -7.59 -15.87
N TYR A 13 3.14 -6.93 -15.56
CA TYR A 13 2.70 -5.74 -16.26
C TYR A 13 3.71 -4.59 -16.09
N PHE A 14 4.16 -4.34 -14.86
CA PHE A 14 5.16 -3.31 -14.58
C PHE A 14 6.44 -3.53 -15.39
N LEU A 15 7.02 -4.73 -15.31
CA LEU A 15 8.25 -5.08 -16.03
C LEU A 15 8.09 -5.01 -17.55
N SER A 16 6.89 -5.29 -18.08
CA SER A 16 6.62 -5.15 -19.51
C SER A 16 6.66 -3.69 -19.96
N LEU A 17 6.14 -2.78 -19.13
CA LEU A 17 6.17 -1.34 -19.39
C LEU A 17 7.59 -0.78 -19.25
N GLU A 18 8.31 -1.16 -18.19
CA GLU A 18 9.69 -0.74 -17.96
C GLU A 18 10.61 -1.17 -19.12
N ARG A 19 10.41 -2.38 -19.65
CA ARG A 19 11.21 -2.89 -20.77
C ARG A 19 10.93 -2.18 -22.10
N GLU A 20 9.67 -1.86 -22.37
CA GLU A 20 9.26 -1.27 -23.65
C GLU A 20 9.51 0.25 -23.71
N PHE A 21 9.34 0.92 -22.58
CA PHE A 21 9.48 2.36 -22.45
C PHE A 21 10.66 2.67 -21.53
N ASP A 22 10.39 2.95 -20.26
CA ASP A 22 11.37 3.23 -19.22
C ASP A 22 10.73 3.12 -17.82
N MET A 23 11.55 3.24 -16.78
CA MET A 23 11.11 3.20 -15.38
C MET A 23 10.11 4.31 -15.06
N GLU A 24 10.31 5.52 -15.58
CA GLU A 24 9.45 6.68 -15.31
C GLU A 24 8.04 6.43 -15.84
N THR A 25 7.92 6.00 -17.10
CA THR A 25 6.67 5.63 -17.75
C THR A 25 5.99 4.47 -17.02
N ALA A 26 6.75 3.44 -16.62
CA ALA A 26 6.20 2.31 -15.86
C ALA A 26 5.60 2.79 -14.52
N ILE A 27 6.29 3.67 -13.80
CA ILE A 27 5.79 4.27 -12.56
C ILE A 27 4.54 5.13 -12.81
N GLU A 28 4.50 5.96 -13.86
CA GLU A 28 3.33 6.78 -14.17
C GLU A 28 2.09 5.95 -14.51
N MET A 29 2.27 4.85 -15.24
CA MET A 29 1.19 3.91 -15.53
C MET A 29 0.75 3.16 -14.27
N ASP A 30 1.68 2.80 -13.40
CA ASP A 30 1.40 2.16 -12.12
C ASP A 30 0.58 3.09 -11.20
N LYS A 31 1.00 4.35 -11.04
CA LYS A 31 0.22 5.41 -10.35
C LYS A 31 -1.21 5.50 -10.88
N SER A 32 -1.36 5.51 -12.21
CA SER A 32 -2.68 5.57 -12.86
C SER A 32 -3.52 4.33 -12.57
N ALA A 33 -2.91 3.15 -12.56
CA ALA A 33 -3.58 1.90 -12.20
C ALA A 33 -4.04 1.91 -10.73
N TRP A 34 -3.18 2.37 -9.80
CA TRP A 34 -3.49 2.43 -8.37
C TRP A 34 -4.55 3.47 -8.01
N HIS A 35 -4.65 4.59 -8.74
CA HIS A 35 -5.78 5.52 -8.62
C HIS A 35 -7.13 4.84 -8.91
N ILE A 36 -7.16 3.87 -9.82
CA ILE A 36 -8.38 3.13 -10.17
C ILE A 36 -8.60 1.97 -9.20
N PHE A 37 -7.54 1.20 -8.91
CA PHE A 37 -7.65 -0.05 -8.17
C PHE A 37 -7.88 0.15 -6.67
N SER A 38 -7.19 1.10 -6.02
CA SER A 38 -7.26 1.26 -4.56
C SER A 38 -8.68 1.53 -4.05
N PRO A 39 -9.48 2.41 -4.68
CA PRO A 39 -10.88 2.59 -4.30
C PRO A 39 -11.75 1.36 -4.54
N ILE A 40 -11.47 0.59 -5.59
CA ILE A 40 -12.20 -0.66 -5.89
C ILE A 40 -11.92 -1.71 -4.81
N GLU A 41 -10.66 -1.87 -4.43
CA GLU A 41 -10.25 -2.79 -3.38
C GLU A 41 -10.89 -2.41 -2.04
N ALA A 42 -10.77 -1.15 -1.62
CA ALA A 42 -11.35 -0.63 -0.37
C ALA A 42 -12.86 -0.90 -0.30
N LYS A 43 -13.62 -0.51 -1.33
CA LYS A 43 -15.08 -0.69 -1.37
C LYS A 43 -15.50 -2.16 -1.36
N ARG A 44 -14.72 -3.05 -1.98
CA ARG A 44 -14.97 -4.50 -1.95
C ARG A 44 -14.74 -5.06 -0.55
N ILE A 45 -13.61 -4.71 0.08
CA ILE A 45 -13.30 -5.11 1.45
C ILE A 45 -14.40 -4.63 2.40
N MET A 46 -14.79 -3.35 2.31
CA MET A 46 -15.82 -2.79 3.17
C MET A 46 -17.16 -3.52 3.05
N ARG A 47 -17.57 -3.83 1.81
CA ARG A 47 -18.81 -4.59 1.56
C ARG A 47 -18.75 -6.01 2.11
N GLU A 48 -17.66 -6.73 1.84
CA GLU A 48 -17.54 -8.14 2.21
C GLU A 48 -17.46 -8.34 3.73
N PHE A 49 -16.78 -7.42 4.43
CA PHE A 49 -16.56 -7.51 5.87
C PHE A 49 -17.45 -6.57 6.70
N ASN A 50 -18.48 -5.98 6.08
CA ASN A 50 -19.44 -5.07 6.73
C ASN A 50 -18.76 -3.89 7.47
N ILE A 51 -17.68 -3.34 6.90
CA ILE A 51 -16.98 -2.18 7.45
C ILE A 51 -17.76 -0.92 7.04
N PRO A 52 -18.21 -0.08 8.00
CA PRO A 52 -19.03 1.08 7.70
C PRO A 52 -18.23 2.17 6.98
N GLU A 53 -18.87 2.83 6.01
CA GLU A 53 -18.37 4.07 5.41
C GLU A 53 -18.30 5.18 6.46
N GLY A 54 -17.21 5.95 6.46
CA GLY A 54 -16.99 7.01 7.45
C GLY A 54 -16.68 6.48 8.86
N GLY A 55 -16.28 5.21 9.00
CA GLY A 55 -15.89 4.60 10.27
C GLY A 55 -14.51 5.02 10.80
N GLY A 56 -13.87 6.00 10.16
CA GLY A 56 -12.60 6.58 10.58
C GLY A 56 -11.44 5.59 10.65
N LEU A 57 -10.51 5.85 11.58
CA LEU A 57 -9.28 5.06 11.71
C LEU A 57 -9.52 3.62 12.19
N ASP A 58 -10.65 3.32 12.85
CA ASP A 58 -10.98 1.95 13.27
C ASP A 58 -11.40 1.12 12.05
N ALA A 59 -12.24 1.69 11.18
CA ALA A 59 -12.57 1.08 9.89
C ALA A 59 -11.34 0.90 9.00
N LEU A 60 -10.44 1.89 8.96
CA LEU A 60 -9.17 1.77 8.23
C LEU A 60 -8.29 0.64 8.76
N ALA A 61 -8.09 0.57 10.08
CA ALA A 61 -7.31 -0.50 10.72
C ALA A 61 -7.84 -1.89 10.37
N GLU A 62 -9.15 -2.06 10.35
CA GLU A 62 -9.78 -3.32 10.00
C GLU A 62 -9.63 -3.62 8.50
N ALA A 63 -9.88 -2.65 7.62
CA ALA A 63 -9.77 -2.83 6.18
C ALA A 63 -8.34 -3.16 5.71
N LEU A 64 -7.31 -2.56 6.31
CA LEU A 64 -5.90 -2.82 6.00
C LEU A 64 -5.51 -4.30 6.17
N LYS A 65 -6.19 -5.04 7.06
CA LYS A 65 -5.93 -6.48 7.28
C LYS A 65 -6.39 -7.35 6.11
N TYR A 66 -7.34 -6.87 5.31
CA TYR A 66 -7.95 -7.64 4.22
C TYR A 66 -7.40 -7.30 2.83
N ARG A 67 -6.45 -6.36 2.74
CA ARG A 67 -5.80 -6.03 1.46
C ARG A 67 -5.09 -7.25 0.89
N VAL A 68 -5.07 -7.37 -0.44
CA VAL A 68 -4.55 -8.58 -1.10
C VAL A 68 -3.10 -8.91 -0.73
N TYR A 69 -2.26 -7.89 -0.56
CA TYR A 69 -0.87 -8.08 -0.17
C TYR A 69 -0.69 -8.40 1.33
N ALA A 70 -1.70 -8.15 2.19
CA ALA A 70 -1.63 -8.53 3.61
C ALA A 70 -1.52 -10.06 3.76
N ALA A 71 -1.99 -10.82 2.76
CA ALA A 71 -1.80 -12.27 2.70
C ALA A 71 -0.38 -12.72 2.28
N LEU A 72 0.48 -11.77 1.89
CA LEU A 72 1.84 -12.03 1.37
C LEU A 72 2.94 -11.48 2.26
N ASN A 73 2.60 -10.49 3.07
CA ASN A 73 3.51 -9.63 3.81
C ASN A 73 3.17 -9.66 5.30
N THR A 74 4.15 -9.29 6.12
CA THR A 74 3.97 -9.05 7.54
C THR A 74 3.81 -7.55 7.74
N GLN A 75 2.75 -7.17 8.44
CA GLN A 75 2.40 -5.77 8.67
C GLN A 75 1.91 -5.58 10.10
N ASP A 76 2.27 -4.44 10.68
CA ASP A 76 1.81 -3.99 11.98
C ASP A 76 0.84 -2.81 11.82
N ILE A 77 -0.20 -2.80 12.65
CA ILE A 77 -1.23 -1.74 12.68
C ILE A 77 -1.36 -1.27 14.12
N ASN A 78 -0.78 -0.11 14.40
CA ASN A 78 -0.72 0.45 15.74
C ASN A 78 -1.64 1.67 15.88
N ARG A 79 -2.64 1.56 16.76
CA ARG A 79 -3.48 2.69 17.20
C ARG A 79 -2.79 3.45 18.32
N VAL A 80 -1.91 4.38 17.92
CA VAL A 80 -1.15 5.25 18.85
C VAL A 80 -2.11 6.05 19.74
N ASN A 81 -3.20 6.55 19.18
CA ASN A 81 -4.26 7.22 19.92
C ASN A 81 -5.57 7.28 19.09
N LYS A 82 -6.57 8.00 19.58
CA LYS A 82 -7.88 8.15 18.90
C LYS A 82 -7.80 8.78 17.50
N ASN A 83 -6.82 9.62 17.24
CA ASN A 83 -6.68 10.42 16.01
C ASN A 83 -5.45 10.01 15.18
N THR A 84 -4.74 8.94 15.54
CA THR A 84 -3.53 8.51 14.85
C THR A 84 -3.45 7.00 14.76
N LEU A 85 -3.21 6.51 13.55
CA LEU A 85 -2.91 5.12 13.23
C LEU A 85 -1.57 5.09 12.50
N ILE A 86 -0.68 4.19 12.93
CA ILE A 86 0.58 3.90 12.23
C ILE A 86 0.45 2.51 11.62
N PHE A 87 0.71 2.43 10.33
CA PHE A 87 0.80 1.19 9.58
C PHE A 87 2.26 0.97 9.19
N THR A 88 2.81 -0.20 9.51
CA THR A 88 4.19 -0.55 9.18
C THR A 88 4.20 -1.84 8.36
N MET A 89 4.85 -1.80 7.20
CA MET A 89 5.12 -2.97 6.38
C MET A 89 6.47 -3.55 6.76
N GLU A 90 6.48 -4.53 7.65
CA GLU A 90 7.70 -5.19 8.15
C GLU A 90 8.38 -6.02 7.05
N THR A 91 7.59 -6.78 6.29
CA THR A 91 8.10 -7.53 5.14
C THR A 91 7.38 -7.15 3.87
N CYS A 92 8.13 -6.79 2.82
CA CYS A 92 7.57 -6.51 1.50
C CYS A 92 8.09 -7.55 0.51
N ARG A 93 7.19 -8.42 0.01
CA ARG A 93 7.54 -9.49 -0.94
C ARG A 93 8.29 -8.98 -2.17
N VAL A 94 7.94 -7.79 -2.68
CA VAL A 94 8.61 -7.17 -3.84
C VAL A 94 10.06 -6.83 -3.50
N GLN A 95 10.29 -6.11 -2.40
CA GLN A 95 11.63 -5.71 -1.99
C GLN A 95 12.48 -6.91 -1.59
N VAL A 96 11.94 -7.85 -0.81
CA VAL A 96 12.63 -9.10 -0.46
C VAL A 96 13.05 -9.89 -1.72
N ALA A 97 12.21 -9.93 -2.76
CA ALA A 97 12.56 -10.59 -4.01
C ALA A 97 13.68 -9.88 -4.78
N ARG A 98 13.77 -8.55 -4.70
CA ARG A 98 14.84 -7.74 -5.29
C ARG A 98 16.15 -7.88 -4.53
N ASN A 99 16.10 -7.81 -3.21
CA ASN A 99 17.28 -7.92 -2.34
C ASN A 99 17.93 -9.29 -2.49
N ARG A 100 17.15 -10.37 -2.65
CA ARG A 100 17.65 -11.72 -2.98
C ARG A 100 18.40 -11.80 -4.30
N LYS A 101 18.13 -10.89 -5.24
CA LYS A 101 18.81 -10.79 -6.54
C LYS A 101 19.95 -9.76 -6.53
N GLY A 102 20.24 -9.15 -5.38
CA GLY A 102 21.22 -8.07 -5.27
C GLY A 102 20.82 -6.80 -6.02
N LEU A 103 19.52 -6.62 -6.28
CA LEU A 103 18.99 -5.41 -6.91
C LEU A 103 18.68 -4.36 -5.83
N PRO A 104 18.81 -3.05 -6.13
CA PRO A 104 18.39 -2.00 -5.21
C PRO A 104 16.88 -2.07 -4.98
N ASP A 105 16.43 -1.54 -3.85
CA ASP A 105 15.00 -1.42 -3.56
C ASP A 105 14.28 -0.69 -4.70
N PHE A 106 13.07 -1.17 -4.99
CA PHE A 106 12.20 -0.56 -5.98
C PHE A 106 11.66 0.78 -5.44
N PRO A 107 11.69 1.88 -6.22
CA PRO A 107 11.25 3.20 -5.76
C PRO A 107 9.71 3.34 -5.68
N CYS A 108 9.05 2.53 -4.85
CA CYS A 108 7.60 2.45 -4.74
C CYS A 108 6.92 3.65 -4.08
N LYS A 109 7.65 4.55 -3.40
CA LYS A 109 7.06 5.66 -2.61
C LYS A 109 6.03 6.47 -3.37
N GLN A 110 6.31 6.84 -4.62
CA GLN A 110 5.40 7.68 -5.39
C GLN A 110 4.07 6.99 -5.72
N VAL A 111 4.10 5.68 -5.94
CA VAL A 111 2.91 4.85 -6.15
C VAL A 111 2.19 4.63 -4.81
N GLY A 112 2.94 4.31 -3.76
CA GLY A 112 2.42 4.09 -2.41
C GLY A 112 1.64 5.29 -1.87
N VAL A 113 2.08 6.53 -2.13
CA VAL A 113 1.34 7.73 -1.69
C VAL A 113 -0.08 7.72 -2.24
N ILE A 114 -0.24 7.46 -3.54
CA ILE A 114 -1.54 7.38 -4.20
C ILE A 114 -2.33 6.20 -3.64
N GLU A 115 -1.70 5.03 -3.59
CA GLU A 115 -2.33 3.80 -3.12
C GLU A 115 -2.95 3.96 -1.72
N TYR A 116 -2.16 4.37 -0.73
CA TYR A 116 -2.62 4.48 0.64
C TYR A 116 -3.55 5.67 0.86
N GLU A 117 -3.39 6.78 0.11
CA GLU A 117 -4.29 7.93 0.18
C GLU A 117 -5.67 7.59 -0.41
N GLU A 118 -5.73 7.00 -1.60
CA GLU A 118 -6.99 6.63 -2.27
C GLU A 118 -7.73 5.52 -1.50
N PHE A 119 -6.99 4.54 -0.96
CA PHE A 119 -7.56 3.50 -0.12
C PHE A 119 -8.18 4.09 1.15
N ALA A 120 -7.45 4.93 1.88
CA ALA A 120 -7.93 5.53 3.12
C ALA A 120 -9.12 6.47 2.89
N LYS A 121 -9.06 7.33 1.86
CA LYS A 121 -10.17 8.23 1.50
C LYS A 121 -11.44 7.49 1.10
N SER A 122 -11.29 6.32 0.48
CA SER A 122 -12.43 5.48 0.10
C SER A 122 -13.16 4.89 1.31
N ILE A 123 -12.47 4.76 2.44
CA ILE A 123 -13.05 4.31 3.72
C ILE A 123 -13.66 5.50 4.46
N ASP A 124 -12.90 6.58 4.57
CA ASP A 124 -13.35 7.83 5.17
C ASP A 124 -12.60 9.02 4.55
N PRO A 125 -13.29 9.94 3.86
CA PRO A 125 -12.64 11.05 3.16
C PRO A 125 -11.96 12.06 4.09
N ARG A 126 -12.19 11.98 5.40
CA ARG A 126 -11.56 12.84 6.41
C ARG A 126 -10.16 12.36 6.80
N ILE A 127 -9.77 11.14 6.43
CA ILE A 127 -8.46 10.60 6.77
C ILE A 127 -7.38 11.31 5.94
N ARG A 128 -6.33 11.75 6.62
CA ARG A 128 -5.09 12.23 6.01
C ARG A 128 -4.03 11.15 6.08
N THR A 129 -3.31 10.96 4.99
CA THR A 129 -2.24 9.97 4.85
C THR A 129 -0.91 10.69 4.69
N GLU A 130 0.07 10.33 5.51
CA GLU A 130 1.45 10.81 5.43
C GLU A 130 2.40 9.62 5.34
N VAL A 131 3.39 9.69 4.46
CA VAL A 131 4.49 8.73 4.43
C VAL A 131 5.51 9.09 5.50
N VAL A 132 5.94 8.10 6.29
CA VAL A 132 7.04 8.27 7.26
C VAL A 132 8.36 7.89 6.59
N TYR A 133 8.42 6.71 5.99
CA TYR A 133 9.51 6.26 5.12
C TYR A 133 8.96 5.25 4.10
N CYS A 134 9.56 5.21 2.91
CA CYS A 134 9.28 4.24 1.87
C CYS A 134 10.37 4.35 0.79
N PRO A 135 10.88 3.23 0.25
CA PRO A 135 11.84 3.23 -0.84
C PRO A 135 11.43 4.16 -1.99
N PRO A 136 12.36 4.99 -2.49
CA PRO A 136 13.81 4.86 -2.34
C PRO A 136 14.41 5.58 -1.12
N ASP A 137 13.59 6.13 -0.22
CA ASP A 137 14.10 6.72 1.02
C ASP A 137 14.71 5.64 1.93
N ASP A 138 15.64 6.06 2.79
CA ASP A 138 16.18 5.20 3.84
C ASP A 138 15.06 4.68 4.76
N HIS A 139 15.17 3.42 5.14
CA HIS A 139 14.23 2.73 6.02
C HIS A 139 15.01 1.82 6.98
N PRO A 140 14.43 1.45 8.14
CA PRO A 140 15.10 0.58 9.09
C PRO A 140 15.25 -0.85 8.54
N ASP A 141 16.14 -1.65 9.13
CA ASP A 141 16.41 -3.02 8.68
C ASP A 141 15.21 -3.97 8.85
N ASP A 142 14.28 -3.66 9.75
CA ASP A 142 13.13 -4.48 10.12
C ASP A 142 11.81 -4.03 9.48
N ALA A 143 11.81 -3.00 8.63
CA ALA A 143 10.61 -2.57 7.91
C ALA A 143 10.93 -1.84 6.60
N TYR A 144 10.03 -1.95 5.63
CA TYR A 144 10.18 -1.37 4.30
C TYR A 144 9.41 -0.07 4.10
N CYS A 145 8.21 0.06 4.65
CA CYS A 145 7.50 1.33 4.60
C CYS A 145 6.61 1.54 5.82
N GLN A 146 6.44 2.81 6.19
CA GLN A 146 5.56 3.18 7.27
C GLN A 146 4.71 4.38 6.86
N TRP A 147 3.44 4.29 7.20
CA TRP A 147 2.39 5.22 6.82
C TRP A 147 1.64 5.67 8.07
N LYS A 148 1.45 6.98 8.18
CA LYS A 148 0.73 7.60 9.28
C LYS A 148 -0.60 8.08 8.73
N PHE A 149 -1.67 7.63 9.39
CA PHE A 149 -3.02 8.05 9.09
C PHE A 149 -3.56 8.86 10.26
N THR A 150 -4.13 10.02 9.96
CA THR A 150 -4.69 10.92 10.99
C THR A 150 -6.07 11.40 10.63
N MET A 151 -6.84 11.73 11.66
CA MET A 151 -8.07 12.50 11.52
C MET A 151 -7.93 13.78 12.34
N GLU A 152 -8.27 14.91 11.73
CA GLU A 152 -8.39 16.18 12.44
C GLU A 152 -9.47 16.09 13.52
N LYS A 153 -9.36 16.94 14.54
CA LYS A 153 -10.35 17.04 15.62
C LYS A 153 -11.63 17.73 15.16
#